data_AF-A0A4R9BET8-F1
#
_entry.id   AF-A0A4R9BET8-F1
#
_cell.length_a   1.000
_cell.length_b   1.000
_cell.length_c   1.000
_cell.angle_alpha   90.00
_cell.angle_beta   90.00
_cell.angle_gamma   90.00
#
_symmetry.space_group_name_H-M   'P 1'
#
loop_
_entity.id
_entity.type
_entity.pdbx_description
1 polymer ?
#
loop_
_entity_poly.entity_id
_entity_poly.type
_entity_poly.pdbx_seq_one_letter_code
_entity_poly.pdbx_strand_id
1 'polypeptide(L)'
;MFRTTPGTPAPHLPIKTAARYLGVSATPIRKGLASGVIPNLSLATVETLSRRDVLHEVDSVTGAPVPVLRLTPWQSETQDDAGAPPRMGIGYQHCMLDVDFLSSCDRWWPTSGRDQVLAAQAVLVAIGSIIVGWIDIDINKKIGVDSSGRLHYPGHIVARLDDVLGRSVRSVNTSSPNAAIAQTVMGLRVLGGGGGSITRLDPSAGLSADADTEEGDE
;
A
#
# COMPACT_ATOMS: atom_id res chain seq x y z
N MET A 1 29.34 -20.20 32.97
CA MET A 1 29.18 -18.88 32.30
C MET A 1 29.17 -19.16 30.79
N PHE A 2 27.99 -19.36 30.20
CA PHE A 2 27.90 -19.68 28.77
C PHE A 2 28.00 -18.38 27.98
N ARG A 3 29.08 -18.23 27.20
CA ARG A 3 29.19 -17.19 26.19
C ARG A 3 28.20 -17.53 25.07
N THR A 4 27.13 -16.76 24.95
CA THR A 4 26.29 -16.75 23.76
C THR A 4 27.14 -16.18 22.62
N THR A 5 27.50 -17.03 21.66
CA THR A 5 28.10 -16.59 20.41
C THR A 5 27.11 -15.63 19.73
N PRO A 6 27.54 -14.44 19.28
CA PRO A 6 26.67 -13.58 18.48
C PRO A 6 26.24 -14.38 17.25
N GLY A 7 24.94 -14.64 17.13
CA GLY A 7 24.39 -15.44 16.05
C GLY A 7 24.75 -14.80 14.71
N THR A 8 25.26 -15.60 13.78
CA THR A 8 25.48 -15.19 12.40
C THR A 8 24.19 -14.55 11.89
N PRO A 9 24.23 -13.30 11.38
CA PRO A 9 23.03 -12.67 10.85
C PRO A 9 22.48 -13.57 9.73
N ALA A 10 21.16 -13.82 9.78
CA ALA A 10 20.51 -14.65 8.78
C ALA A 10 20.82 -14.08 7.38
N PRO A 11 21.16 -14.93 6.40
CA PRO A 11 21.52 -14.45 5.08
C PRO A 11 20.35 -13.68 4.45
N HIS A 12 20.61 -12.46 4.01
CA HIS A 12 19.64 -11.64 3.29
C HIS A 12 19.73 -11.92 1.79
N LEU A 13 18.58 -12.13 1.17
CA LEU A 13 18.46 -12.24 -0.28
C LEU A 13 18.74 -10.88 -0.94
N PRO A 14 19.44 -10.85 -2.08
CA PRO A 14 19.50 -9.65 -2.92
C PRO A 14 18.10 -9.19 -3.33
N ILE A 15 17.90 -7.87 -3.47
CA ILE A 15 16.60 -7.27 -3.81
C ILE A 15 16.02 -7.88 -5.09
N LYS A 16 16.83 -8.05 -6.16
CA LYS A 16 16.37 -8.65 -7.42
C LYS A 16 15.86 -10.08 -7.22
N THR A 17 16.53 -10.88 -6.39
CA THR A 17 16.12 -12.24 -6.06
C THR A 17 14.80 -12.24 -5.29
N ALA A 18 14.69 -11.43 -4.22
CA ALA A 18 13.46 -11.31 -3.44
C ALA A 18 12.27 -10.83 -4.30
N ALA A 19 12.51 -9.88 -5.21
CA ALA A 19 11.50 -9.37 -6.13
C ALA A 19 10.95 -10.47 -7.05
N ARG A 20 11.84 -11.29 -7.62
CA ARG A 20 11.45 -12.45 -8.45
C ARG A 20 10.62 -13.46 -7.65
N TYR A 21 11.03 -13.78 -6.42
CA TYR A 21 10.24 -14.67 -5.55
C TYR A 21 8.85 -14.13 -5.22
N LEU A 22 8.71 -12.81 -5.13
CA LEU A 22 7.46 -12.14 -4.78
C LEU A 22 6.60 -11.79 -6.00
N GLY A 23 7.09 -12.04 -7.22
CA GLY A 23 6.38 -11.73 -8.46
C GLY A 23 6.21 -10.23 -8.71
N VAL A 24 7.19 -9.41 -8.30
CA VAL A 24 7.14 -7.95 -8.42
C VAL A 24 8.47 -7.40 -8.95
N SER A 25 8.47 -6.16 -9.41
CA SER A 25 9.72 -5.45 -9.71
C SER A 25 10.47 -5.08 -8.42
N ALA A 26 11.74 -4.67 -8.55
CA ALA A 26 12.56 -4.28 -7.41
C ALA A 26 12.02 -3.05 -6.65
N THR A 27 11.24 -2.19 -7.32
CA THR A 27 10.79 -0.91 -6.79
C THR A 27 9.83 -1.06 -5.59
N PRO A 28 8.75 -1.87 -5.67
CA PRO A 28 7.94 -2.21 -4.49
C PRO A 28 8.77 -2.74 -3.32
N ILE A 29 9.73 -3.64 -3.56
CA ILE A 29 10.56 -4.18 -2.48
C ILE A 29 11.34 -3.08 -1.76
N ARG A 30 11.96 -2.16 -2.49
CA ARG A 30 12.66 -1.00 -1.90
C ARG A 30 11.70 -0.13 -1.09
N LYS A 31 10.49 0.13 -1.61
CA LYS A 31 9.47 0.91 -0.89
C LYS A 31 9.00 0.23 0.40
N GLY A 32 8.79 -1.08 0.36
CA GLY A 32 8.40 -1.89 1.52
C GLY A 32 9.47 -1.90 2.61
N LEU A 33 10.76 -2.04 2.22
CA LEU A 33 11.89 -1.96 3.16
C LEU A 33 12.01 -0.55 3.77
N ALA A 34 11.99 0.49 2.94
CA ALA A 34 12.13 1.88 3.39
C ALA A 34 11.00 2.32 4.35
N SER A 35 9.79 1.78 4.17
CA SER A 35 8.65 2.05 5.05
C SER A 35 8.59 1.16 6.30
N GLY A 36 9.47 0.16 6.39
CA GLY A 36 9.46 -0.87 7.43
C GLY A 36 8.31 -1.87 7.35
N VAL A 37 7.52 -1.87 6.26
CA VAL A 37 6.48 -2.89 5.99
C VAL A 37 7.10 -4.21 5.59
N ILE A 38 8.27 -4.21 4.97
CA ILE A 38 9.09 -5.41 4.83
C ILE A 38 10.24 -5.23 5.81
N PRO A 39 10.30 -5.99 6.91
CA PRO A 39 11.28 -5.74 7.96
C PRO A 39 12.71 -6.08 7.50
N ASN A 40 12.85 -7.07 6.62
CA ASN A 40 14.13 -7.48 6.03
C ASN A 40 13.93 -8.42 4.83
N LEU A 41 15.01 -8.73 4.11
CA LEU A 41 15.01 -9.73 3.03
C LEU A 41 15.59 -11.09 3.44
N SER A 42 15.45 -11.51 4.70
CA SER A 42 15.79 -12.90 5.06
C SER A 42 14.91 -13.88 4.27
N LEU A 43 15.40 -15.09 4.04
CA LEU A 43 14.64 -16.13 3.34
C LEU A 43 13.28 -16.39 4.01
N ALA A 44 13.23 -16.45 5.34
CA ALA A 44 12.00 -16.67 6.10
C ALA A 44 10.96 -15.55 5.87
N THR A 45 11.40 -14.28 5.85
CA THR A 45 10.52 -13.15 5.54
C THR A 45 9.98 -13.26 4.12
N VAL A 46 10.85 -13.47 3.13
CA VAL A 46 10.45 -13.54 1.72
C VAL A 46 9.52 -14.73 1.48
N GLU A 47 9.81 -15.89 2.06
CA GLU A 47 8.95 -17.06 2.00
C GLU A 47 7.57 -16.78 2.60
N THR A 48 7.52 -16.18 3.81
CA THR A 48 6.26 -15.80 4.47
C THR A 48 5.42 -14.86 3.62
N LEU A 49 6.05 -13.88 2.97
CA LEU A 49 5.37 -12.94 2.08
C LEU A 49 4.93 -13.60 0.76
N SER A 50 5.74 -14.51 0.21
CA SER A 50 5.44 -15.20 -1.06
C SER A 50 4.25 -16.15 -0.97
N ARG A 51 3.96 -16.68 0.23
CA ARG A 51 2.81 -17.56 0.49
C ARG A 51 1.49 -16.82 0.65
N ARG A 52 1.49 -15.48 0.60
CA ARG A 52 0.27 -14.70 0.70
C ARG A 52 -0.47 -14.68 -0.60
N ASP A 53 -1.79 -14.79 -0.51
CA ASP A 53 -2.65 -14.65 -1.67
C ASP A 53 -2.47 -13.27 -2.31
N VAL A 54 -2.57 -13.27 -3.63
CA VAL A 54 -2.61 -12.05 -4.42
C VAL A 54 -4.08 -11.65 -4.56
N LEU A 55 -4.39 -10.42 -4.16
CA LEU A 55 -5.71 -9.84 -4.37
C LEU A 55 -5.83 -9.39 -5.83
N HIS A 56 -6.73 -10.03 -6.56
CA HIS A 56 -7.02 -9.71 -7.96
C HIS A 56 -8.25 -8.80 -8.13
N GLU A 57 -9.19 -8.87 -7.20
CA GLU A 57 -10.41 -8.08 -7.19
C GLU A 57 -10.96 -8.01 -5.77
N VAL A 58 -11.60 -6.90 -5.43
CA VAL A 58 -12.46 -6.78 -4.26
C VAL A 58 -13.49 -5.69 -4.53
N ASP A 59 -14.74 -5.97 -4.19
CA ASP A 59 -15.81 -4.98 -4.22
C ASP A 59 -16.07 -4.44 -2.83
N SER A 60 -16.49 -3.18 -2.76
CA SER A 60 -17.05 -2.64 -1.53
C SER A 60 -18.51 -3.08 -1.36
N VAL A 61 -19.13 -2.67 -0.25
CA VAL A 61 -20.57 -2.88 -0.04
C VAL A 61 -21.48 -2.24 -1.09
N THR A 62 -20.97 -1.34 -1.94
CA THR A 62 -21.73 -0.78 -3.07
C THR A 62 -21.74 -1.69 -4.29
N GLY A 63 -20.96 -2.80 -4.27
CA GLY A 63 -20.76 -3.69 -5.41
C GLY A 63 -19.83 -3.13 -6.48
N ALA A 64 -19.11 -2.05 -6.18
CA ALA A 64 -18.14 -1.46 -7.10
C ALA A 64 -16.70 -1.88 -6.73
N PRO A 65 -15.83 -2.12 -7.74
CA PRO A 65 -14.44 -2.49 -7.50
C PRO A 65 -13.66 -1.42 -6.74
N VAL A 66 -12.96 -1.83 -5.69
CA VAL A 66 -12.19 -0.91 -4.84
C VAL A 66 -10.83 -0.62 -5.47
N PRO A 67 -10.51 0.66 -5.75
CA PRO A 67 -9.20 1.03 -6.28
C PRO A 67 -8.11 0.91 -5.21
N VAL A 68 -6.85 0.90 -5.65
CA VAL A 68 -5.67 0.81 -4.78
C VAL A 68 -4.86 2.10 -4.86
N LEU A 69 -4.76 2.80 -3.73
CA LEU A 69 -3.83 3.90 -3.50
C LEU A 69 -2.44 3.34 -3.13
N ARG A 70 -1.45 3.61 -3.97
CA ARG A 70 -0.05 3.18 -3.79
C ARG A 70 0.77 4.33 -3.24
N LEU A 71 1.22 4.17 -2.00
CA LEU A 71 2.03 5.18 -1.32
C LEU A 71 3.52 5.00 -1.59
N THR A 72 4.27 6.09 -1.41
CA THR A 72 5.72 6.10 -1.29
C THR A 72 6.13 5.92 0.18
N PRO A 73 7.39 5.58 0.48
CA PRO A 73 7.91 5.64 1.84
C PRO A 73 7.73 7.04 2.43
N TRP A 74 7.62 7.11 3.76
CA TRP A 74 7.48 8.38 4.46
C TRP A 74 8.67 9.30 4.20
N GLN A 75 8.36 10.56 3.88
CA GLN A 75 9.33 11.63 3.73
C GLN A 75 8.75 12.86 4.42
N SER A 76 9.57 13.55 5.20
CA SER A 76 9.20 14.87 5.70
C SER A 76 8.91 15.80 4.53
N GLU A 77 7.80 16.52 4.58
CA GLU A 77 7.43 17.45 3.53
C GLU A 77 8.34 18.67 3.69
N THR A 78 9.29 18.84 2.77
CA THR A 78 9.99 20.11 2.61
C THR A 78 8.99 21.08 1.98
N GLN A 79 8.50 22.03 2.76
CA GLN A 79 7.57 23.10 2.35
C GLN A 79 7.88 23.58 0.93
N ASP A 80 7.00 23.25 -0.04
CA ASP A 80 6.92 24.01 -1.31
C ASP A 80 5.67 23.67 -2.17
N ASP A 81 4.59 23.12 -1.58
CA ASP A 81 3.28 23.14 -2.24
C ASP A 81 2.51 24.38 -1.77
N ALA A 82 2.77 25.51 -2.44
CA ALA A 82 2.11 26.79 -2.17
C ALA A 82 0.57 26.63 -2.23
N GLY A 83 -0.08 26.77 -1.07
CA GLY A 83 -1.54 26.77 -0.92
C GLY A 83 -2.15 25.52 -0.28
N ALA A 84 -1.36 24.50 0.06
CA ALA A 84 -1.86 23.31 0.75
C ALA A 84 -1.66 23.41 2.28
N PRO A 85 -2.61 22.98 3.14
CA PRO A 85 -2.40 22.95 4.59
C PRO A 85 -1.16 22.13 4.94
N PRO A 86 -0.31 22.59 5.89
CA PRO A 86 0.91 21.88 6.26
C PRO A 86 0.59 20.47 6.75
N ARG A 87 1.28 19.47 6.22
CA ARG A 87 1.32 18.10 6.77
C ARG A 87 2.75 17.80 7.22
N MET A 88 2.90 16.92 8.21
CA MET A 88 4.23 16.58 8.74
C MET A 88 5.09 15.82 7.71
N GLY A 89 4.46 15.21 6.70
CA GLY A 89 5.14 14.46 5.65
C GLY A 89 4.20 13.80 4.66
N ILE A 90 4.78 13.10 3.70
CA ILE A 90 4.13 12.38 2.62
C ILE A 90 4.51 10.92 2.65
N GLY A 91 3.61 10.03 2.25
CA GLY A 91 3.90 8.59 2.13
C GLY A 91 3.66 7.82 3.43
N TYR A 92 4.29 6.66 3.59
CA TYR A 92 3.94 5.69 4.62
C TYR A 92 5.16 5.16 5.39
N GLN A 93 4.99 5.03 6.71
CA GLN A 93 5.85 4.29 7.63
C GLN A 93 4.96 3.35 8.49
N HIS A 94 5.45 2.14 8.79
CA HIS A 94 4.65 1.14 9.53
C HIS A 94 4.22 1.61 10.93
N CYS A 95 5.03 2.44 11.59
CA CYS A 95 4.79 2.94 12.94
C CYS A 95 4.03 4.28 13.02
N MET A 96 3.48 4.77 11.90
CA MET A 96 2.69 6.02 11.89
C MET A 96 1.42 5.88 12.71
N LEU A 97 1.03 6.97 13.37
CA LEU A 97 -0.28 7.11 13.99
C LEU A 97 -1.38 7.13 12.92
N ASP A 98 -2.61 6.83 13.33
CA ASP A 98 -3.77 6.79 12.43
C ASP A 98 -4.03 8.16 11.77
N VAL A 99 -3.85 9.25 12.51
CA VAL A 99 -4.00 10.61 11.96
C VAL A 99 -2.98 10.91 10.86
N ASP A 100 -1.72 10.50 11.06
CA ASP A 100 -0.65 10.71 10.08
C ASP A 100 -0.89 9.82 8.85
N PHE A 101 -1.33 8.59 9.06
CA PHE A 101 -1.69 7.71 7.96
C PHE A 101 -2.83 8.25 7.11
N LEU A 102 -3.90 8.74 7.73
CA LEU A 102 -5.02 9.32 7.01
C LEU A 102 -4.57 10.58 6.24
N SER A 103 -3.78 11.44 6.88
CA SER A 103 -3.16 12.60 6.23
C SER A 103 -2.23 12.22 5.07
N SER A 104 -1.55 11.08 5.17
CA SER A 104 -0.70 10.56 4.09
C SER A 104 -1.47 9.98 2.92
N CYS A 105 -2.73 9.59 3.12
CA CYS A 105 -3.60 9.13 2.03
C CYS A 105 -4.32 10.29 1.34
N ASP A 106 -4.24 11.48 1.93
CA ASP A 106 -4.79 12.71 1.39
C ASP A 106 -3.91 13.28 0.26
N ARG A 107 -4.54 13.94 -0.73
CA ARG A 107 -3.88 14.66 -1.85
C ARG A 107 -3.02 13.83 -2.80
N TRP A 108 -3.37 12.57 -3.00
CA TRP A 108 -2.74 11.68 -4.01
C TRP A 108 -3.61 11.45 -5.25
N TRP A 109 -4.71 12.18 -5.36
CA TRP A 109 -5.82 11.81 -6.22
C TRP A 109 -5.84 12.64 -7.51
N PRO A 110 -5.37 12.11 -8.66
CA PRO A 110 -5.66 12.74 -9.93
C PRO A 110 -7.18 12.72 -10.18
N THR A 111 -7.68 13.75 -10.87
CA THR A 111 -9.10 13.87 -11.22
C THR A 111 -9.60 12.69 -12.06
N SER A 112 -8.73 12.06 -12.85
CA SER A 112 -9.04 10.90 -13.70
C SER A 112 -9.46 9.64 -12.91
N GLY A 113 -9.07 9.51 -11.64
CA GLY A 113 -9.44 8.39 -10.78
C GLY A 113 -10.77 8.56 -10.05
N ARG A 114 -11.42 9.73 -10.19
CA ARG A 114 -12.50 10.17 -9.30
C ARG A 114 -13.71 9.23 -9.26
N ASP A 115 -14.22 8.88 -10.42
CA ASP A 115 -15.51 8.18 -10.50
C ASP A 115 -15.44 6.78 -9.90
N GLN A 116 -14.28 6.13 -9.98
CA GLN A 116 -14.05 4.81 -9.39
C GLN A 116 -14.07 4.86 -7.86
N VAL A 117 -13.40 5.86 -7.30
CA VAL A 117 -13.36 6.07 -5.84
C VAL A 117 -14.74 6.42 -5.30
N LEU A 118 -15.48 7.26 -6.03
CA LEU A 118 -16.85 7.63 -5.68
C LEU A 118 -17.83 6.46 -5.79
N ALA A 119 -17.69 5.62 -6.81
CA ALA A 119 -18.52 4.43 -6.97
C ALA A 119 -18.25 3.40 -5.86
N ALA A 120 -16.97 3.14 -5.57
CA ALA A 120 -16.56 2.21 -4.51
C ALA A 120 -16.85 2.74 -3.11
N GLN A 121 -16.86 4.07 -2.91
CA GLN A 121 -16.91 4.72 -1.60
C GLN A 121 -15.82 4.20 -0.64
N ALA A 122 -14.73 3.68 -1.19
CA ALA A 122 -13.64 3.05 -0.45
C ALA A 122 -12.35 3.06 -1.27
N VAL A 123 -11.22 2.87 -0.59
CA VAL A 123 -9.92 2.65 -1.20
C VAL A 123 -9.08 1.68 -0.37
N LEU A 124 -8.32 0.84 -1.06
CA LEU A 124 -7.23 0.06 -0.48
C LEU A 124 -5.94 0.88 -0.49
N VAL A 125 -5.19 0.87 0.60
CA VAL A 125 -3.88 1.52 0.67
C VAL A 125 -2.80 0.46 0.65
N ALA A 126 -1.83 0.60 -0.24
CA ALA A 126 -0.75 -0.35 -0.40
C ALA A 126 0.63 0.31 -0.42
N ILE A 127 1.62 -0.39 0.15
CA ILE A 127 3.04 -0.08 0.01
C ILE A 127 3.85 -1.37 -0.09
N GLY A 128 4.86 -1.37 -0.95
CA GLY A 128 5.67 -2.56 -1.20
C GLY A 128 4.88 -3.79 -1.67
N SER A 129 3.81 -3.56 -2.43
CA SER A 129 2.89 -4.59 -2.91
C SER A 129 2.12 -5.34 -1.81
N ILE A 130 2.02 -4.77 -0.61
CA ILE A 130 1.20 -5.27 0.50
C ILE A 130 0.11 -4.25 0.82
N ILE A 131 -1.10 -4.74 1.05
CA ILE A 131 -2.23 -3.92 1.50
C ILE A 131 -2.06 -3.62 2.99
N VAL A 132 -1.93 -2.34 3.34
CA VAL A 132 -1.64 -1.86 4.70
C VAL A 132 -2.78 -1.09 5.36
N GLY A 133 -3.82 -0.74 4.59
CA GLY A 133 -4.99 -0.10 5.15
C GLY A 133 -6.20 -0.10 4.22
N TRP A 134 -7.36 0.18 4.82
CA TRP A 134 -8.62 0.41 4.13
C TRP A 134 -9.22 1.72 4.62
N ILE A 135 -9.66 2.57 3.69
CA ILE A 135 -10.30 3.85 3.99
C ILE A 135 -11.67 3.88 3.31
N ASP A 136 -12.71 4.14 4.09
CA ASP A 136 -14.03 4.46 3.57
C ASP A 136 -14.11 5.96 3.27
N ILE A 137 -14.70 6.29 2.12
CA ILE A 137 -14.83 7.66 1.61
C ILE A 137 -16.21 8.20 1.95
N ASP A 138 -16.25 9.36 2.60
CA ASP A 138 -17.48 10.05 2.96
C ASP A 138 -17.99 10.91 1.79
N ILE A 139 -18.82 10.30 0.94
CA ILE A 139 -19.38 10.95 -0.24
C ILE A 139 -20.33 12.12 0.07
N ASN A 140 -20.84 12.21 1.29
CA ASN A 140 -21.74 13.30 1.70
C ASN A 140 -20.97 14.58 2.05
N LYS A 141 -19.66 14.48 2.24
CA LYS A 141 -18.79 15.63 2.47
C LYS A 141 -18.26 16.19 1.16
N LYS A 142 -18.00 17.50 1.16
CA LYS A 142 -17.47 18.21 0.00
C LYS A 142 -16.07 17.68 -0.35
N ILE A 143 -15.91 17.20 -1.57
CA ILE A 143 -14.61 16.88 -2.16
C ILE A 143 -13.91 18.18 -2.51
N GLY A 144 -12.71 18.38 -1.96
CA GLY A 144 -11.85 19.51 -2.29
C GLY A 144 -11.03 19.24 -3.53
N VAL A 145 -10.59 20.31 -4.19
CA VAL A 145 -9.52 20.27 -5.20
C VAL A 145 -8.47 21.27 -4.76
N ASP A 146 -7.21 20.85 -4.67
CA ASP A 146 -6.11 21.76 -4.33
C ASP A 146 -5.59 22.55 -5.54
N SER A 147 -4.65 23.46 -5.30
CA SER A 147 -4.02 24.31 -6.32
C SER A 147 -3.27 23.50 -7.39
N SER A 148 -2.89 22.26 -7.10
CA SER A 148 -2.22 21.34 -8.03
C SER A 148 -3.20 20.47 -8.82
N GLY A 149 -4.51 20.66 -8.63
CA GLY A 149 -5.55 19.90 -9.31
C GLY A 149 -5.79 18.51 -8.71
N ARG A 150 -5.30 18.23 -7.50
CA ARG A 150 -5.52 16.94 -6.82
C ARG A 150 -6.76 16.99 -5.96
N LEU A 151 -7.47 15.86 -5.90
CA LEU A 151 -8.69 15.74 -5.11
C LEU A 151 -8.37 15.42 -3.65
N HIS A 152 -9.21 15.96 -2.76
CA HIS A 152 -9.23 15.65 -1.34
C HIS A 152 -10.50 14.87 -1.03
N TYR A 153 -10.36 13.58 -0.71
CA TYR A 153 -11.49 12.78 -0.27
C TYR A 153 -11.54 12.74 1.26
N PRO A 154 -12.59 13.31 1.87
CA PRO A 154 -12.84 13.07 3.27
C PRO A 154 -13.14 11.58 3.46
N GLY A 155 -12.47 10.95 4.42
CA GLY A 155 -12.62 9.53 4.68
C GLY A 155 -12.22 9.17 6.10
N HIS A 156 -12.38 7.90 6.43
CA HIS A 156 -12.00 7.37 7.73
C HIS A 156 -11.41 5.97 7.59
N ILE A 157 -10.47 5.65 8.48
CA ILE A 157 -9.79 4.37 8.46
C ILE A 157 -10.74 3.30 8.99
N VAL A 158 -10.87 2.22 8.24
CA VAL A 158 -11.66 1.04 8.64
C VAL A 158 -10.74 0.01 9.29
N ALA A 159 -9.62 -0.30 8.63
CA ALA A 159 -8.65 -1.26 9.12
C ALA A 159 -7.21 -0.85 8.78
N ARG A 160 -6.27 -1.33 9.59
CA ARG A 160 -4.83 -1.11 9.49
C ARG A 160 -4.07 -2.42 9.69
N LEU A 161 -3.01 -2.62 8.91
CA LEU A 161 -2.06 -3.68 9.17
C LEU A 161 -1.03 -3.19 10.20
N ASP A 162 -0.96 -3.84 11.35
CA ASP A 162 -0.02 -3.51 12.43
C ASP A 162 1.25 -4.37 12.36
N ASP A 163 1.11 -5.65 12.02
CA ASP A 163 2.24 -6.53 11.72
C ASP A 163 2.02 -7.20 10.38
N VAL A 164 2.94 -6.91 9.45
CA VAL A 164 2.97 -7.57 8.16
C VAL A 164 3.08 -9.07 8.35
N LEU A 165 4.11 -9.61 9.01
CA LEU A 165 4.52 -11.02 8.97
C LEU A 165 3.49 -11.93 9.63
N GLY A 166 3.04 -11.57 10.84
CA GLY A 166 1.97 -12.26 11.55
C GLY A 166 0.57 -11.93 11.03
N ARG A 167 0.44 -10.99 10.07
CA ARG A 167 -0.83 -10.49 9.54
C ARG A 167 -1.75 -10.00 10.66
N SER A 168 -1.19 -9.26 11.62
CA SER A 168 -1.97 -8.63 12.68
C SER A 168 -2.70 -7.42 12.11
N VAL A 169 -4.03 -7.47 12.15
CA VAL A 169 -4.89 -6.42 11.59
C VAL A 169 -5.69 -5.77 12.70
N ARG A 170 -5.61 -4.44 12.78
CA ARG A 170 -6.39 -3.62 13.71
C ARG A 170 -7.62 -3.07 13.02
N SER A 171 -8.81 -3.43 13.51
CA SER A 171 -10.05 -2.75 13.16
C SER A 171 -10.08 -1.38 13.84
N VAL A 172 -10.06 -0.32 13.05
CA VAL A 172 -10.13 1.06 13.54
C VAL A 172 -11.60 1.52 13.61
N ASN A 173 -12.40 1.17 12.61
CA ASN A 173 -13.85 1.42 12.61
C ASN A 173 -14.64 0.13 12.37
N THR A 174 -15.11 -0.50 13.44
CA THR A 174 -15.88 -1.76 13.39
C THR A 174 -17.34 -1.56 12.95
N SER A 175 -17.87 -0.33 12.98
CA SER A 175 -19.24 -0.04 12.53
C SER A 175 -19.34 0.21 11.03
N SER A 176 -18.21 0.31 10.33
CA SER A 176 -18.20 0.41 8.87
C SER A 176 -18.84 -0.84 8.25
N PRO A 177 -19.70 -0.67 7.23
CA PRO A 177 -20.25 -1.80 6.49
C PRO A 177 -19.16 -2.59 5.73
N ASN A 178 -18.00 -1.97 5.46
CA ASN A 178 -16.85 -2.63 4.83
C ASN A 178 -15.90 -3.31 5.83
N ALA A 179 -16.17 -3.27 7.15
CA ALA A 179 -15.22 -3.74 8.17
C ALA A 179 -14.77 -5.20 7.99
N ALA A 180 -15.70 -6.10 7.67
CA ALA A 180 -15.39 -7.51 7.44
C ALA A 180 -14.53 -7.70 6.18
N ILE A 181 -14.86 -7.01 5.08
CA ILE A 181 -14.12 -7.05 3.82
C ILE A 181 -12.69 -6.54 4.04
N ALA A 182 -12.57 -5.39 4.72
CA ALA A 182 -11.29 -4.79 5.05
C ALA A 182 -10.39 -5.76 5.82
N GLN A 183 -10.93 -6.40 6.86
CA GLN A 183 -10.21 -7.41 7.64
C GLN A 183 -9.72 -8.58 6.79
N THR A 184 -10.54 -9.07 5.86
CA THR A 184 -10.18 -10.20 4.98
C THR A 184 -9.07 -9.85 4.00
N VAL A 185 -8.96 -8.61 3.53
CA VAL A 185 -7.97 -8.25 2.49
C VAL A 185 -6.68 -7.64 3.03
N MET A 186 -6.65 -7.18 4.29
CA MET A 186 -5.42 -6.63 4.88
C MET A 186 -4.27 -7.66 4.88
N GLY A 187 -3.07 -7.17 4.55
CA GLY A 187 -1.85 -7.96 4.50
C GLY A 187 -1.71 -8.86 3.26
N LEU A 188 -2.73 -8.97 2.40
CA LEU A 188 -2.62 -9.65 1.11
C LEU A 188 -1.67 -8.89 0.17
N ARG A 189 -1.19 -9.61 -0.85
CA ARG A 189 -0.36 -9.01 -1.90
C ARG A 189 -1.22 -8.32 -2.93
N VAL A 190 -0.70 -7.23 -3.50
CA VAL A 190 -1.29 -6.56 -4.65
C VAL A 190 -0.23 -6.37 -5.73
N LEU A 191 -0.40 -7.08 -6.83
CA LEU A 191 0.50 -7.03 -7.98
C LEU A 191 0.06 -5.96 -8.99
N GLY A 192 0.91 -5.70 -9.97
CA GLY A 192 0.61 -4.80 -11.09
C GLY A 192 0.32 -3.34 -10.70
N GLY A 193 -0.49 -2.70 -11.54
CA GLY A 193 -0.87 -1.29 -11.46
C GLY A 193 -0.12 -0.44 -12.49
N GLY A 194 -0.87 0.23 -13.37
CA GLY A 194 -0.34 1.21 -14.31
C GLY A 194 0.37 2.37 -13.59
N GLY A 195 1.19 3.14 -14.32
CA GLY A 195 1.86 4.30 -13.75
C GLY A 195 0.88 5.26 -13.06
N GLY A 196 1.19 5.66 -11.82
CA GLY A 196 0.37 6.58 -11.03
C GLY A 196 0.18 6.13 -9.58
N SER A 197 -0.37 7.03 -8.76
CA SER A 197 -0.61 6.79 -7.35
C SER A 197 -1.86 5.96 -7.08
N ILE A 198 -2.79 5.86 -8.05
CA ILE A 198 -4.02 5.07 -7.92
C ILE A 198 -4.11 4.12 -9.09
N THR A 199 -4.29 2.84 -8.78
CA THR A 199 -4.34 1.78 -9.76
C THR A 199 -5.56 0.91 -9.51
N ARG A 200 -6.12 0.35 -10.57
CA ARG A 200 -7.05 -0.76 -10.43
C ARG A 200 -6.30 -2.02 -10.02
N LEU A 201 -7.00 -2.92 -9.33
CA LEU A 201 -6.56 -4.30 -9.28
C LEU A 201 -6.63 -4.85 -10.71
N ASP A 202 -5.55 -5.49 -11.14
CA ASP A 202 -5.45 -6.06 -12.48
C ASP A 202 -5.58 -7.59 -12.37
N PRO A 203 -6.68 -8.18 -12.87
CA PRO A 203 -6.88 -9.62 -12.85
C PRO A 203 -5.77 -10.40 -13.57
N SER A 204 -5.08 -9.75 -14.52
CA SER A 204 -4.04 -10.35 -15.36
C SER A 204 -2.60 -10.16 -14.84
N ALA A 205 -2.38 -9.28 -13.86
CA ALA A 205 -1.04 -8.92 -13.38
C ALA A 205 -0.27 -10.06 -12.69
N GLY A 206 -0.91 -11.18 -12.39
CA GLY A 206 -0.25 -12.40 -11.90
C GLY A 206 0.42 -13.24 -12.99
N LEU A 207 0.21 -12.93 -14.27
CA LEU A 207 0.62 -13.76 -15.41
C LEU A 207 1.77 -13.15 -16.24
N SER A 208 2.19 -11.91 -15.96
CA SER A 208 3.11 -11.15 -16.83
C SER A 208 4.56 -11.05 -16.33
N ALA A 209 4.98 -11.85 -15.34
CA ALA A 209 6.33 -11.76 -14.76
C ALA A 209 7.47 -12.21 -15.71
N ASP A 210 7.15 -12.62 -16.94
CA ASP A 210 8.12 -13.07 -17.95
C ASP A 210 8.46 -12.02 -19.03
N ALA A 211 7.96 -10.78 -18.93
CA ALA A 211 8.21 -9.74 -19.94
C ALA A 211 9.06 -8.58 -19.40
N ASP A 212 10.27 -8.88 -18.92
CA ASP A 212 11.39 -7.93 -18.90
C ASP A 212 12.67 -8.75 -19.13
N THR A 213 12.81 -9.25 -20.36
CA THR A 213 14.14 -9.60 -20.88
C THR A 213 14.73 -8.29 -21.35
N GLU A 214 15.80 -7.86 -20.68
CA GLU A 214 16.67 -6.78 -21.13
C GLU A 214 17.09 -7.05 -22.59
N GLU A 215 16.57 -6.29 -23.55
CA GLU A 215 17.28 -6.05 -24.81
C GLU A 215 18.37 -5.02 -24.52
N GLY A 216 19.56 -5.54 -24.17
CA GLY A 216 20.78 -4.91 -24.63
C GLY A 216 21.05 -5.38 -26.06
N ASP A 217 21.13 -4.44 -26.99
CA ASP A 217 22.20 -4.31 -27.98
C ASP A 217 21.81 -3.24 -29.00
N GLU A 218 22.42 -2.05 -28.89
CA GLU A 218 23.34 -1.47 -29.88
C GLU A 218 23.95 -0.14 -29.35
#